data_AF-A0A443K0J8-F1
#
_entry.id   AF-A0A443K0J8-F1
#
_cell.length_a   1.000
_cell.length_b   1.000
_cell.length_c   1.000
_cell.angle_alpha   90.00
_cell.angle_beta   90.00
_cell.angle_gamma   90.00
#
_symmetry.space_group_name_H-M   'P 1'
#
loop_
_entity.id
_entity.type
_entity.pdbx_description
1 polymer ?
#
loop_
_entity_poly.entity_id
_entity_poly.type
_entity_poly.pdbx_seq_one_letter_code
_entity_poly.pdbx_strand_id
1 'polypeptide(L)'
;MTQFEILDLAGPRRSSGYKVDVGRGERVGRVSSEWFNRPDDERYLSLDDLWSSVKYRSERSRTRIVEAARIHVEASRDNAERMQIHLPMAETPLAPTHWAFGQLAAMAGAPPAYLRQLPAPLAGINLQYGLSSCRSEQIKTFETEDGRVELRAVTGSDYGRIHDHELIEAIQKIAGNGTGDTRWKVPGVLDWSTGVYNPDVDISRATTTLYASDRDVFVFLVDDFNPIEAGKLPDGSPDLFFRGFYAWNSEVGAKTLGIASFYLRAVCQNRQLWGVEDFQEITIRHSKYAATRFAHEAAPALTRFANSSPQPFINGIKAARQQIVARTDEDRQEFLRKRGFSKPETAKIIDKVLMEEGHPPESIFDFVQGITRLARDKPHQDARLEFEGKAKKLLDRVS
;
A
#
# COMPACT_ATOMS: atom_id res chain seq x y z
N MET A 1 18.52 -11.02 -41.85
CA MET A 1 18.46 -11.84 -40.62
C MET A 1 19.49 -11.30 -39.66
N THR A 2 19.09 -10.35 -38.82
CA THR A 2 19.92 -9.78 -37.76
C THR A 2 19.62 -10.55 -36.48
N GLN A 3 20.63 -11.26 -36.00
CA GLN A 3 20.59 -12.13 -34.85
C GLN A 3 20.50 -11.26 -33.59
N PHE A 4 19.33 -11.22 -32.97
CA PHE A 4 19.16 -10.62 -31.65
C PHE A 4 19.75 -11.59 -30.62
N GLU A 5 20.88 -11.24 -30.02
CA GLU A 5 21.34 -11.88 -28.80
C GLU A 5 20.41 -11.44 -27.66
N ILE A 6 19.55 -12.38 -27.25
CA ILE A 6 18.89 -12.30 -25.95
C ILE A 6 19.98 -12.57 -24.92
N LEU A 7 20.50 -11.50 -24.31
CA LEU A 7 21.38 -11.60 -23.15
C LEU A 7 20.63 -12.33 -22.04
N ASP A 8 21.23 -13.43 -21.61
CA ASP A 8 20.79 -14.33 -20.55
C ASP A 8 20.37 -13.54 -19.30
N LEU A 9 19.13 -13.74 -18.83
CA LEU A 9 18.48 -12.98 -17.75
C LEU A 9 19.02 -13.31 -16.34
N ALA A 10 20.15 -14.01 -16.24
CA ALA A 10 20.78 -14.38 -14.99
C ALA A 10 22.28 -14.00 -15.02
N GLY A 11 22.57 -12.70 -14.96
CA GLY A 11 23.91 -12.24 -14.64
C GLY A 11 24.34 -12.72 -13.24
N PRO A 12 25.64 -12.93 -12.97
CA PRO A 12 26.12 -13.35 -11.66
C PRO A 12 25.70 -12.34 -10.57
N ARG A 13 25.16 -12.85 -9.45
CA ARG A 13 24.75 -12.06 -8.28
C ARG A 13 25.91 -11.14 -7.86
N ARG A 14 25.78 -9.83 -8.11
CA ARG A 14 26.74 -8.84 -7.62
C ARG A 14 26.55 -8.68 -6.12
N SER A 15 27.45 -9.27 -5.33
CA SER A 15 27.44 -9.23 -3.86
C SER A 15 27.72 -7.84 -3.24
N SER A 16 27.82 -6.78 -4.04
CA SER A 16 28.26 -5.45 -3.60
C SER A 16 27.14 -4.41 -3.48
N GLY A 17 25.88 -4.79 -3.71
CA GLY A 17 24.75 -3.85 -3.73
C GLY A 17 24.84 -2.80 -4.86
N TYR A 18 23.98 -1.80 -4.80
CA TYR A 18 23.84 -0.74 -5.81
C TYR A 18 23.99 0.65 -5.19
N LYS A 19 24.87 1.49 -5.74
CA LYS A 19 24.91 2.91 -5.38
C LYS A 19 23.67 3.60 -5.94
N VAL A 20 22.91 4.29 -5.10
CA VAL A 20 21.64 4.92 -5.47
C VAL A 20 21.54 6.35 -4.92
N ASP A 21 20.78 7.21 -5.59
CA ASP A 21 20.54 8.59 -5.17
C ASP A 21 19.13 8.80 -4.63
N VAL A 22 18.97 8.70 -3.31
CA VAL A 22 17.68 8.90 -2.62
C VAL A 22 17.27 10.38 -2.47
N GLY A 23 18.13 11.31 -2.89
CA GLY A 23 17.84 12.75 -2.92
C GLY A 23 16.71 13.12 -3.89
N ARG A 24 16.44 12.26 -4.87
CA ARG A 24 15.49 12.46 -5.97
C ARG A 24 14.16 11.75 -5.76
N GLY A 25 13.12 12.21 -6.45
CA GLY A 25 11.78 11.61 -6.49
C GLY A 25 10.96 11.72 -5.19
N GLU A 26 9.86 10.98 -5.08
CA GLU A 26 8.98 11.06 -3.91
C GLU A 26 9.42 10.15 -2.75
N ARG A 27 9.05 10.55 -1.54
CA ARG A 27 9.22 9.74 -0.31
C ARG A 27 7.87 9.21 0.14
N VAL A 28 7.65 7.88 0.04
CA VAL A 28 6.36 7.23 0.34
C VAL A 28 6.43 6.38 1.60
N GLY A 29 5.69 6.76 2.64
CA GLY A 29 5.78 6.18 3.99
C GLY A 29 4.82 5.03 4.27
N ARG A 30 4.01 4.61 3.30
CA ARG A 30 2.93 3.62 3.54
C ARG A 30 3.44 2.30 4.09
N VAL A 31 4.50 1.74 3.50
CA VAL A 31 5.10 0.46 3.95
C VAL A 31 5.73 0.61 5.33
N SER A 32 6.31 1.78 5.64
CA SER A 32 6.85 2.10 6.97
C SER A 32 5.74 2.16 8.03
N SER A 33 4.61 2.80 7.72
CA SER A 33 3.45 2.85 8.61
C SER A 33 2.88 1.46 8.88
N GLU A 34 2.83 0.59 7.88
CA GLU A 34 2.46 -0.81 8.08
C GLU A 34 3.48 -1.49 8.99
N TRP A 35 4.77 -1.48 8.65
CA TRP A 35 5.82 -2.09 9.47
C TRP A 35 5.77 -1.67 10.95
N PHE A 36 5.60 -0.37 11.22
CA PHE A 36 5.54 0.17 12.59
C PHE A 36 4.34 -0.33 13.39
N ASN A 37 3.18 -0.50 12.75
CA ASN A 37 1.93 -0.86 13.43
C ASN A 37 1.70 -2.37 13.55
N ARG A 38 2.53 -3.21 12.91
CA ARG A 38 2.37 -4.66 12.89
C ARG A 38 3.22 -5.31 13.99
N PRO A 39 2.63 -6.01 14.97
CA PRO A 39 3.39 -6.84 15.91
C PRO A 39 3.97 -8.09 15.23
N ASP A 40 4.88 -8.81 15.90
CA ASP A 40 5.65 -9.91 15.29
C ASP A 40 4.80 -11.10 14.81
N ASP A 41 3.64 -11.33 15.42
CA ASP A 41 2.66 -12.36 15.04
C ASP A 41 1.89 -12.00 13.77
N GLU A 42 1.82 -10.71 13.41
CA GLU A 42 1.22 -10.24 12.16
C GLU A 42 2.21 -10.16 10.99
N ARG A 43 3.50 -10.45 11.22
CA ARG A 43 4.57 -10.32 10.22
C ARG A 43 4.99 -11.69 9.72
N TYR A 44 4.98 -11.94 8.41
CA TYR A 44 5.26 -13.26 7.82
C TYR A 44 6.59 -13.24 7.06
N LEU A 45 7.27 -14.38 6.94
CA LEU A 45 8.60 -14.45 6.31
C LEU A 45 8.53 -14.88 4.84
N SER A 46 7.40 -15.42 4.43
CA SER A 46 7.18 -15.95 3.09
C SER A 46 5.70 -15.78 2.71
N LEU A 47 5.40 -15.75 1.40
CA LEU A 47 4.02 -15.70 0.93
C LEU A 47 3.27 -16.99 1.23
N ASP A 48 3.96 -18.14 1.29
CA ASP A 48 3.37 -19.42 1.65
C ASP A 48 2.88 -19.42 3.10
N ASP A 49 3.70 -18.97 4.07
CA ASP A 49 3.29 -18.87 5.48
C ASP A 49 2.11 -17.90 5.64
N LEU A 50 2.18 -16.76 4.95
CA LEU A 50 1.11 -15.77 4.94
C LEU A 50 -0.18 -16.35 4.38
N TRP A 51 -0.10 -17.00 3.21
CA TRP A 51 -1.23 -17.63 2.54
C TRP A 51 -1.86 -18.71 3.42
N SER A 52 -1.05 -19.61 3.98
CA SER A 52 -1.54 -20.70 4.85
C SER A 52 -2.31 -20.15 6.05
N SER A 53 -1.82 -19.07 6.68
CA SER A 53 -2.52 -18.41 7.78
C SER A 53 -3.88 -17.83 7.37
N VAL A 54 -3.92 -17.01 6.31
CA VAL A 54 -5.18 -16.38 5.88
C VAL A 54 -6.15 -17.38 5.23
N LYS A 55 -5.63 -18.46 4.64
CA LYS A 55 -6.43 -19.54 4.07
C LYS A 55 -7.08 -20.38 5.16
N TYR A 56 -6.29 -20.82 6.15
CA TYR A 56 -6.79 -21.55 7.32
C TYR A 56 -7.94 -20.80 8.01
N ARG A 57 -7.78 -19.48 8.18
CA ARG A 57 -8.82 -18.62 8.74
C ARG A 57 -10.09 -18.55 7.89
N SER A 58 -9.94 -18.49 6.56
CA SER A 58 -11.08 -18.45 5.63
C SER A 58 -11.84 -19.77 5.59
N GLU A 59 -11.16 -20.91 5.62
CA GLU A 59 -11.79 -22.25 5.63
C GLU A 59 -12.65 -22.50 6.88
N ARG A 60 -12.28 -21.86 7.99
CA ARG A 60 -13.03 -21.90 9.26
C ARG A 60 -14.03 -20.76 9.39
N SER A 61 -14.26 -20.02 8.31
CA SER A 61 -15.16 -18.89 8.30
C SER A 61 -16.54 -19.23 7.78
N ARG A 62 -17.55 -18.53 8.26
CA ARG A 62 -18.93 -18.66 7.80
C ARG A 62 -19.56 -17.28 7.63
N THR A 63 -20.40 -17.15 6.61
CA THR A 63 -21.15 -15.93 6.33
C THR A 63 -22.64 -16.21 6.42
N ARG A 64 -23.41 -15.33 7.04
CA ARG A 64 -24.88 -15.38 7.04
C ARG A 64 -25.45 -14.03 6.61
N ILE A 65 -26.63 -14.07 6.03
CA ILE A 65 -27.47 -12.88 5.83
C ILE A 65 -28.61 -13.00 6.82
N VAL A 66 -28.72 -12.02 7.73
CA VAL A 66 -29.73 -12.00 8.79
C VAL A 66 -30.39 -10.63 8.83
N GLU A 67 -31.64 -10.59 9.28
CA GLU A 67 -32.30 -9.32 9.61
C GLU A 67 -31.72 -8.78 10.92
N ALA A 68 -31.25 -7.52 10.93
CA ALA A 68 -30.66 -6.90 12.11
C ALA A 68 -31.56 -6.99 13.36
N ALA A 69 -32.87 -6.81 13.19
CA ALA A 69 -33.86 -6.89 14.26
C ALA A 69 -34.01 -8.29 14.88
N ARG A 70 -33.53 -9.35 14.21
CA ARG A 70 -33.53 -10.73 14.73
C ARG A 70 -32.24 -11.11 15.44
N ILE A 71 -31.25 -10.21 15.50
CA ILE A 71 -30.05 -10.43 16.30
C ILE A 71 -30.39 -10.20 17.76
N HIS A 72 -30.05 -11.19 18.59
CA HIS A 72 -30.22 -11.10 20.03
C HIS A 72 -28.87 -10.89 20.70
N VAL A 73 -28.78 -9.89 21.58
CA VAL A 73 -27.59 -9.56 22.35
C VAL A 73 -27.80 -9.99 23.79
N GLU A 74 -26.92 -10.86 24.29
CA GLU A 74 -26.93 -11.35 25.66
C GLU A 74 -25.68 -10.89 26.40
N ALA A 75 -25.86 -10.32 27.59
CA ALA A 75 -24.78 -9.98 28.51
C ALA A 75 -25.30 -10.10 29.96
N SER A 76 -24.59 -10.87 30.79
CA SER A 76 -24.99 -11.11 32.18
C SER A 76 -24.44 -10.03 33.11
N ARG A 77 -25.23 -9.63 34.12
CA ARG A 77 -24.77 -8.74 35.20
C ARG A 77 -23.63 -9.33 36.02
N ASP A 78 -23.53 -10.65 36.06
CA ASP A 78 -22.50 -11.36 36.81
C ASP A 78 -21.14 -11.36 36.10
N ASN A 79 -21.09 -10.91 34.84
CA ASN A 79 -19.86 -10.73 34.09
C ASN A 79 -19.89 -9.45 33.24
N ALA A 80 -19.27 -8.39 33.76
CA ALA A 80 -19.24 -7.07 33.14
C ALA A 80 -18.48 -7.01 31.80
N GLU A 81 -17.73 -8.05 31.42
CA GLU A 81 -16.88 -8.07 30.23
C GLU A 81 -17.42 -8.98 29.12
N ARG A 82 -18.35 -9.88 29.44
CA ARG A 82 -18.83 -10.89 28.50
C ARG A 82 -20.11 -10.45 27.79
N MET A 83 -20.03 -10.38 26.47
CA MET A 83 -21.17 -10.19 25.56
C MET A 83 -21.23 -11.33 24.55
N GLN A 84 -22.44 -11.79 24.26
CA GLN A 84 -22.72 -12.83 23.28
C GLN A 84 -23.76 -12.34 22.28
N ILE A 85 -23.54 -12.68 21.01
CA ILE A 85 -24.43 -12.37 19.90
C ILE A 85 -25.06 -13.67 19.43
N HIS A 86 -26.37 -13.74 19.47
CA HIS A 86 -27.16 -14.84 18.95
C HIS A 86 -27.70 -14.46 17.59
N LEU A 87 -27.31 -15.22 16.58
CA LEU A 87 -27.77 -15.04 15.21
C LEU A 87 -28.86 -16.07 14.89
N PRO A 88 -29.85 -15.72 14.06
CA PRO A 88 -30.78 -16.71 13.52
C PRO A 88 -30.02 -17.88 12.87
N MET A 89 -30.43 -19.11 13.18
CA MET A 89 -29.83 -20.35 12.65
C MET A 89 -28.35 -20.59 13.02
N ALA A 90 -27.79 -19.83 13.97
CA ALA A 90 -26.53 -20.21 14.61
C ALA A 90 -26.83 -21.12 15.82
N GLU A 91 -26.14 -22.26 15.90
CA GLU A 91 -26.29 -23.20 17.02
C GLU A 91 -25.56 -22.72 18.27
N THR A 92 -24.50 -21.94 18.08
CA THR A 92 -23.64 -21.42 19.15
C THR A 92 -23.67 -19.90 19.18
N PRO A 93 -23.69 -19.28 20.38
CA PRO A 93 -23.55 -17.84 20.51
C PRO A 93 -22.15 -17.39 20.11
N LEU A 94 -22.07 -16.19 19.54
CA LEU A 94 -20.83 -15.62 19.03
C LEU A 94 -20.27 -14.57 19.98
N ALA A 95 -18.96 -14.59 20.19
CA ALA A 95 -18.27 -13.47 20.83
C ALA A 95 -17.96 -12.38 19.78
N PRO A 96 -18.44 -11.13 19.92
CA PRO A 96 -18.08 -10.08 18.97
C PRO A 96 -16.65 -9.63 19.19
N THR A 97 -15.86 -9.59 18.11
CA THR A 97 -14.57 -8.90 18.13
C THR A 97 -14.76 -7.39 18.39
N HIS A 98 -13.70 -6.71 18.82
CA HIS A 98 -13.73 -5.26 19.00
C HIS A 98 -14.14 -4.50 17.72
N TRP A 99 -13.78 -5.05 16.56
CA TRP A 99 -14.14 -4.53 15.25
C TRP A 99 -15.63 -4.75 14.94
N ALA A 100 -16.11 -5.98 15.01
CA ALA A 100 -17.51 -6.31 14.74
C ALA A 100 -18.47 -5.62 15.70
N PHE A 101 -18.10 -5.49 16.99
CA PHE A 101 -18.87 -4.70 17.95
C PHE A 101 -19.03 -3.25 17.49
N GLY A 102 -17.95 -2.66 16.96
CA GLY A 102 -18.01 -1.30 16.42
C GLY A 102 -18.92 -1.18 15.20
N GLN A 103 -18.90 -2.18 14.31
CA GLN A 103 -19.80 -2.24 13.15
C GLN A 103 -21.27 -2.39 13.57
N LEU A 104 -21.56 -3.30 14.51
CA LEU A 104 -22.90 -3.49 15.07
C LEU A 104 -23.43 -2.21 15.73
N ALA A 105 -22.61 -1.55 16.56
CA ALA A 105 -22.97 -0.30 17.20
C ALA A 105 -23.28 0.80 16.18
N ALA A 106 -22.44 0.94 15.14
CA ALA A 106 -22.67 1.91 14.06
C ALA A 106 -23.99 1.65 13.31
N MET A 107 -24.29 0.38 12.99
CA MET A 107 -25.56 -0.01 12.35
C MET A 107 -26.77 0.24 13.26
N ALA A 108 -26.61 0.03 14.56
CA ALA A 108 -27.62 0.34 15.57
C ALA A 108 -27.79 1.85 15.84
N GLY A 109 -27.02 2.72 15.16
CA GLY A 109 -27.04 4.17 15.36
C GLY A 109 -26.40 4.62 16.68
N ALA A 110 -25.64 3.75 17.34
CA ALA A 110 -25.04 4.01 18.63
C ALA A 110 -23.54 4.33 18.51
N PRO A 111 -23.00 5.34 19.22
CA PRO A 111 -21.58 5.67 19.18
C PRO A 111 -20.71 4.53 19.75
N PRO A 112 -19.86 3.86 18.94
CA PRO A 112 -19.10 2.69 19.39
C PRO A 112 -18.11 3.00 20.53
N ALA A 113 -17.48 4.18 20.49
CA ALA A 113 -16.52 4.61 21.49
C ALA A 113 -17.15 4.74 22.88
N TYR A 114 -18.39 5.25 22.95
CA TYR A 114 -19.14 5.34 24.20
C TYR A 114 -19.55 3.96 24.70
N LEU A 115 -20.13 3.11 23.82
CA LEU A 115 -20.57 1.78 24.24
C LEU A 115 -19.43 0.89 24.76
N ARG A 116 -18.20 1.06 24.26
CA ARG A 116 -17.00 0.35 24.74
C ARG A 116 -16.58 0.72 26.16
N GLN A 117 -17.01 1.87 26.67
CA GLN A 117 -16.72 2.30 28.04
C GLN A 117 -17.75 1.77 29.04
N LEU A 118 -18.86 1.21 28.55
CA LEU A 118 -19.91 0.68 29.39
C LEU A 118 -19.62 -0.79 29.74
N PRO A 119 -20.03 -1.26 30.93
CA PRO A 119 -20.16 -2.68 31.21
C PRO A 119 -21.01 -3.39 30.15
N ALA A 120 -20.63 -4.63 29.80
CA ALA A 120 -21.28 -5.43 28.78
C ALA A 120 -22.83 -5.48 28.90
N PRO A 121 -23.45 -5.56 30.10
CA PRO A 121 -24.90 -5.50 30.23
C PRO A 121 -25.52 -4.19 29.73
N LEU A 122 -24.91 -3.04 30.03
CA LEU A 122 -25.41 -1.73 29.60
C LEU A 122 -25.17 -1.52 28.10
N ALA A 123 -23.98 -1.89 27.62
CA ALA A 123 -23.67 -1.88 26.20
C ALA A 123 -24.65 -2.78 25.42
N GLY A 124 -24.95 -3.97 25.95
CA GLY A 124 -25.83 -4.96 25.35
C GLY A 124 -27.28 -4.48 25.24
N ILE A 125 -27.82 -3.85 26.29
CA ILE A 125 -29.17 -3.26 26.26
C ILE A 125 -29.27 -2.16 25.20
N ASN A 126 -28.30 -1.25 25.16
CA ASN A 126 -28.28 -0.16 24.19
C ASN A 126 -28.16 -0.70 22.75
N LEU A 127 -27.31 -1.70 22.56
CA LEU A 127 -27.12 -2.34 21.26
C LEU A 127 -28.37 -3.08 20.80
N GLN A 128 -28.99 -3.87 21.69
CA GLN A 128 -30.23 -4.59 21.42
C GLN A 128 -31.36 -3.63 21.02
N TYR A 129 -31.53 -2.51 21.75
CA TYR A 129 -32.54 -1.51 21.44
C TYR A 129 -32.36 -0.92 20.03
N GLY A 130 -31.13 -0.55 19.67
CA GLY A 130 -30.84 0.00 18.34
C GLY A 130 -31.03 -1.03 17.22
N LEU A 131 -30.61 -2.29 17.44
CA LEU A 131 -30.83 -3.38 16.47
C LEU A 131 -32.31 -3.68 16.24
N SER A 132 -33.12 -3.72 17.30
CA SER A 132 -34.57 -3.95 17.20
C SER A 132 -35.33 -2.79 16.55
N SER A 133 -34.79 -1.58 16.62
CA SER A 133 -35.38 -0.37 16.03
C SER A 133 -34.90 -0.11 14.59
N CYS A 134 -33.95 -0.91 14.09
CA CYS A 134 -33.38 -0.76 12.76
C CYS A 134 -34.42 -1.12 11.69
N ARG A 135 -34.76 -0.16 10.80
CA ARG A 135 -35.73 -0.33 9.72
C ARG A 135 -35.17 -1.22 8.60
N SER A 136 -35.34 -2.54 8.76
CA SER A 136 -35.10 -3.59 7.76
C SER A 136 -33.75 -3.59 7.04
N GLU A 137 -32.65 -3.59 7.79
CA GLU A 137 -31.34 -3.92 7.23
C GLU A 137 -31.12 -5.43 7.29
N GLN A 138 -31.11 -6.09 6.12
CA GLN A 138 -30.41 -7.36 5.99
C GLN A 138 -28.92 -7.08 6.08
N ILE A 139 -28.27 -7.70 7.05
CA ILE A 139 -26.83 -7.56 7.27
C ILE A 139 -26.13 -8.88 7.02
N LYS A 140 -24.89 -8.77 6.59
CA LYS A 140 -24.01 -9.90 6.33
C LYS A 140 -23.02 -10.04 7.47
N THR A 141 -23.12 -11.14 8.21
CA THR A 141 -22.18 -11.49 9.28
C THR A 141 -20.98 -12.24 8.72
N PHE A 142 -19.85 -12.11 9.39
CA PHE A 142 -18.66 -12.92 9.14
C PHE A 142 -18.17 -13.51 10.45
N GLU A 143 -18.08 -14.81 10.46
CA GLU A 143 -17.84 -15.59 11.65
C GLU A 143 -16.61 -16.44 11.42
N THR A 144 -15.84 -16.68 12.46
CA THR A 144 -14.72 -17.62 12.44
C THR A 144 -14.72 -18.43 13.70
N GLU A 145 -14.31 -19.68 13.59
CA GLU A 145 -14.14 -20.55 14.74
C GLU A 145 -12.65 -20.66 15.07
N ASP A 146 -12.24 -20.23 16.26
CA ASP A 146 -10.88 -20.46 16.79
C ASP A 146 -10.93 -20.58 18.32
N GLY A 147 -11.10 -21.81 18.81
CA GLY A 147 -11.42 -22.11 20.21
C GLY A 147 -12.86 -21.75 20.61
N ARG A 148 -13.35 -20.56 20.20
CA ARG A 148 -14.76 -20.12 20.27
C ARG A 148 -15.22 -19.58 18.93
N VAL A 149 -16.53 -19.49 18.72
CA VAL A 149 -17.08 -18.84 17.54
C VAL A 149 -17.09 -17.34 17.77
N GLU A 150 -16.37 -16.62 16.92
CA GLU A 150 -16.26 -15.16 16.96
C GLU A 150 -17.00 -14.52 15.80
N LEU A 151 -17.67 -13.41 16.07
CA LEU A 151 -18.18 -12.50 15.05
C LEU A 151 -17.06 -11.51 14.71
N ARG A 152 -16.45 -11.67 13.53
CA ARG A 152 -15.34 -10.86 13.03
C ARG A 152 -15.78 -9.64 12.26
N ALA A 153 -16.91 -9.72 11.56
CA ALA A 153 -17.43 -8.57 10.83
C ALA A 153 -18.96 -8.58 10.74
N VAL A 154 -19.51 -7.38 10.64
CA VAL A 154 -20.90 -7.14 10.24
C VAL A 154 -20.88 -6.05 9.16
N THR A 155 -21.42 -6.38 8.00
CA THR A 155 -21.39 -5.52 6.80
C THR A 155 -22.78 -5.50 6.16
N GLY A 156 -23.03 -4.59 5.22
CA GLY A 156 -24.28 -4.61 4.44
C GLY A 156 -24.43 -5.93 3.64
N SER A 157 -25.66 -6.32 3.33
CA SER A 157 -25.97 -7.53 2.55
C SER A 157 -25.24 -7.58 1.19
N ASP A 158 -25.04 -6.44 0.55
CA ASP A 158 -24.34 -6.30 -0.74
C ASP A 158 -22.81 -6.22 -0.63
N TYR A 159 -22.23 -6.37 0.56
CA TYR A 159 -20.78 -6.37 0.72
C TYR A 159 -20.17 -7.58 -0.02
N GLY A 160 -19.41 -7.31 -1.07
CA GLY A 160 -18.70 -8.33 -1.84
C GLY A 160 -17.35 -8.61 -1.20
N ARG A 161 -17.31 -9.62 -0.34
CA ARG A 161 -16.10 -10.05 0.36
C ARG A 161 -15.13 -10.66 -0.65
N ILE A 162 -13.91 -10.16 -0.63
CA ILE A 162 -12.75 -10.77 -1.28
C ILE A 162 -11.91 -11.28 -0.13
N HIS A 163 -11.63 -12.58 -0.09
CA HIS A 163 -10.86 -13.16 1.00
C HIS A 163 -9.39 -12.81 0.84
N ASP A 164 -8.71 -12.59 1.96
CA ASP A 164 -7.30 -12.21 1.94
C ASP A 164 -6.44 -13.25 1.21
N HIS A 165 -6.77 -14.55 1.35
CA HIS A 165 -6.08 -15.62 0.64
C HIS A 165 -6.20 -15.53 -0.89
N GLU A 166 -7.30 -14.98 -1.43
CA GLU A 166 -7.48 -14.83 -2.88
C GLU A 166 -6.53 -13.77 -3.44
N LEU A 167 -6.29 -12.70 -2.67
CA LEU A 167 -5.28 -11.71 -3.03
C LEU A 167 -3.88 -12.32 -2.98
N ILE A 168 -3.54 -13.02 -1.89
CA ILE A 168 -2.21 -13.63 -1.75
C ILE A 168 -1.94 -14.69 -2.82
N GLU A 169 -2.94 -15.51 -3.15
CA GLU A 169 -2.85 -16.49 -4.23
C GLU A 169 -2.63 -15.82 -5.60
N ALA A 170 -3.28 -14.68 -5.86
CA ALA A 170 -3.04 -13.92 -7.08
C ALA A 170 -1.61 -13.36 -7.15
N ILE A 171 -1.05 -12.94 -6.01
CA ILE A 171 0.33 -12.45 -5.91
C ILE A 171 1.33 -13.60 -6.10
N GLN A 172 1.10 -14.77 -5.48
CA GLN A 172 1.97 -15.95 -5.60
C GLN A 172 2.14 -16.42 -7.05
N LYS A 173 1.11 -16.27 -7.90
CA LYS A 173 1.20 -16.59 -9.33
C LYS A 173 2.27 -15.79 -10.09
N ILE A 174 2.67 -14.64 -9.54
CA ILE A 174 3.64 -13.72 -10.14
C ILE A 174 4.96 -13.72 -9.37
N ALA A 175 4.87 -13.71 -8.04
CA ALA A 175 6.01 -13.52 -7.15
C ALA A 175 6.56 -14.81 -6.55
N GLY A 176 5.89 -15.96 -6.77
CA GLY A 176 6.21 -17.21 -6.09
C GLY A 176 6.09 -17.03 -4.58
N ASN A 177 7.11 -17.42 -3.82
CA ASN A 177 7.10 -17.31 -2.37
C ASN A 177 7.52 -15.93 -1.85
N GLY A 178 7.92 -15.01 -2.74
CA GLY A 178 8.35 -13.66 -2.36
C GLY A 178 9.68 -13.64 -1.59
N THR A 179 10.47 -14.72 -1.71
CA THR A 179 11.76 -14.89 -1.01
C THR A 179 12.97 -14.80 -1.94
N GLY A 180 12.74 -14.46 -3.22
CA GLY A 180 13.77 -14.40 -4.26
C GLY A 180 13.83 -15.66 -5.14
N ASP A 181 12.84 -16.53 -5.01
CA ASP A 181 12.58 -17.67 -5.91
C ASP A 181 12.08 -17.23 -7.30
N THR A 182 11.44 -16.05 -7.37
CA THR A 182 11.24 -15.28 -8.60
C THR A 182 12.02 -13.98 -8.53
N ARG A 183 11.84 -13.10 -9.52
CA ARG A 183 12.40 -11.74 -9.46
C ARG A 183 11.83 -10.89 -8.33
N TRP A 184 10.62 -11.22 -7.84
CA TRP A 184 9.92 -10.47 -6.81
C TRP A 184 10.23 -11.04 -5.43
N LYS A 185 10.59 -10.14 -4.50
CA LYS A 185 10.93 -10.52 -3.14
C LYS A 185 10.66 -9.43 -2.13
N VAL A 186 10.65 -9.81 -0.86
CA VAL A 186 10.80 -8.87 0.27
C VAL A 186 12.05 -8.01 0.01
N PRO A 187 11.96 -6.68 0.21
CA PRO A 187 13.01 -5.77 -0.20
C PRO A 187 14.28 -5.89 0.63
N GLY A 188 15.39 -5.62 -0.04
CA GLY A 188 16.65 -5.24 0.57
C GLY A 188 16.59 -3.93 1.37
N VAL A 189 17.75 -3.41 1.71
CA VAL A 189 17.90 -2.24 2.59
C VAL A 189 19.01 -1.32 2.13
N LEU A 190 18.74 -0.01 2.17
CA LEU A 190 19.69 1.06 2.03
C LEU A 190 20.56 1.21 3.29
N ASP A 191 21.86 1.16 3.10
CA ASP A 191 22.83 1.63 4.07
C ASP A 191 23.07 3.14 3.88
N TRP A 192 22.62 3.93 4.86
CA TRP A 192 22.76 5.39 4.84
C TRP A 192 24.21 5.87 4.92
N SER A 193 25.10 5.09 5.52
CA SER A 193 26.51 5.49 5.68
C SER A 193 27.28 5.45 4.35
N THR A 194 26.89 4.54 3.46
CA THR A 194 27.54 4.32 2.17
C THR A 194 26.70 4.79 0.99
N GLY A 195 25.38 4.96 1.17
CA GLY A 195 24.40 5.19 0.11
C GLY A 195 24.25 3.98 -0.83
N VAL A 196 24.63 2.79 -0.37
CA VAL A 196 24.51 1.53 -1.12
C VAL A 196 23.23 0.82 -0.71
N TYR A 197 22.40 0.49 -1.69
CA TYR A 197 21.23 -0.35 -1.51
C TYR A 197 21.63 -1.81 -1.67
N ASN A 198 21.53 -2.58 -0.58
CA ASN A 198 21.84 -4.01 -0.57
C ASN A 198 20.55 -4.82 -0.80
N PRO A 199 20.41 -5.52 -1.94
CA PRO A 199 19.29 -6.45 -2.15
C PRO A 199 19.42 -7.72 -1.28
N ASP A 200 20.62 -8.14 -0.92
CA ASP A 200 20.89 -9.39 -0.20
C ASP A 200 20.73 -9.19 1.31
N VAL A 201 19.49 -9.03 1.77
CA VAL A 201 19.11 -8.91 3.18
C VAL A 201 18.23 -10.08 3.57
N ASP A 202 18.57 -10.73 4.69
CA ASP A 202 17.78 -11.85 5.22
C ASP A 202 16.37 -11.40 5.62
N ILE A 203 15.40 -12.28 5.35
CA ILE A 203 14.01 -12.06 5.72
C ILE A 203 13.79 -12.52 7.16
N SER A 204 13.39 -11.58 8.00
CA SER A 204 13.12 -11.75 9.43
C SER A 204 11.86 -10.96 9.80
N ARG A 205 11.37 -11.13 11.03
CA ARG A 205 10.27 -10.30 11.55
C ARG A 205 10.60 -8.81 11.56
N ALA A 206 11.88 -8.43 11.62
CA ALA A 206 12.30 -7.02 11.55
C ALA A 206 12.40 -6.48 10.11
N THR A 207 12.59 -7.36 9.12
CA THR A 207 12.90 -6.95 7.74
C THR A 207 11.79 -7.22 6.73
N THR A 208 10.83 -8.09 7.06
CA THR A 208 9.72 -8.44 6.18
C THR A 208 8.79 -7.27 5.89
N THR A 209 8.06 -7.40 4.78
CA THR A 209 7.01 -6.50 4.32
C THR A 209 5.71 -7.24 3.96
N LEU A 210 5.55 -8.43 4.56
CA LEU A 210 4.40 -9.31 4.43
C LEU A 210 3.62 -9.31 5.74
N TYR A 211 2.41 -8.78 5.73
CA TYR A 211 1.64 -8.54 6.94
C TYR A 211 0.20 -9.07 6.81
N ALA A 212 -0.31 -9.68 7.88
CA ALA A 212 -1.74 -9.92 8.04
C ALA A 212 -2.15 -9.87 9.50
N SER A 213 -3.20 -9.10 9.77
CA SER A 213 -3.90 -9.03 11.06
C SER A 213 -5.21 -9.80 11.02
N ASP A 214 -5.94 -9.74 12.13
CA ASP A 214 -7.36 -10.11 12.21
C ASP A 214 -8.30 -9.20 11.39
N ARG A 215 -7.80 -8.18 10.68
CA ARG A 215 -8.65 -7.25 9.90
C ARG A 215 -8.23 -7.09 8.46
N ASP A 216 -6.96 -7.20 8.15
CA ASP A 216 -6.44 -6.86 6.84
C ASP A 216 -5.12 -7.56 6.54
N VAL A 217 -4.76 -7.53 5.25
CA VAL A 217 -3.50 -8.01 4.71
C VAL A 217 -2.81 -6.89 3.96
N PHE A 218 -1.49 -6.82 4.05
CA PHE A 218 -0.65 -5.91 3.28
C PHE A 218 0.64 -6.62 2.85
N VAL A 219 0.98 -6.53 1.57
CA VAL A 219 2.20 -7.11 1.00
C VAL A 219 2.90 -6.06 0.17
N PHE A 220 4.20 -5.87 0.39
CA PHE A 220 5.08 -5.13 -0.51
C PHE A 220 6.21 -6.03 -1.00
N LEU A 221 6.46 -6.02 -2.31
CA LEU A 221 7.54 -6.76 -2.96
C LEU A 221 8.27 -5.88 -3.97
N VAL A 222 9.53 -6.22 -4.23
CA VAL A 222 10.41 -5.48 -5.11
C VAL A 222 11.18 -6.43 -6.04
N ASP A 223 11.54 -5.91 -7.21
CA ASP A 223 12.44 -6.52 -8.19
C ASP A 223 13.80 -5.84 -8.12
N ASP A 224 14.51 -6.03 -7.01
CA ASP A 224 15.71 -5.25 -6.69
C ASP A 224 17.05 -5.91 -7.06
N PHE A 225 17.00 -7.10 -7.66
CA PHE A 225 18.16 -7.70 -8.35
C PHE A 225 18.30 -7.28 -9.81
N ASN A 226 17.28 -6.62 -10.37
CA ASN A 226 17.22 -6.23 -11.78
C ASN A 226 17.09 -4.70 -11.91
N PRO A 227 18.16 -3.93 -11.60
CA PRO A 227 18.13 -2.49 -11.67
C PRO A 227 17.83 -1.99 -13.09
N ILE A 228 17.12 -0.87 -13.16
CA ILE A 228 16.80 -0.15 -14.38
C ILE A 228 17.61 1.14 -14.37
N GLU A 229 18.47 1.32 -15.37
CA GLU A 229 19.18 2.57 -15.58
C GLU A 229 18.34 3.54 -16.42
N ALA A 230 17.94 4.67 -15.83
CA ALA A 230 17.14 5.71 -16.48
C ALA A 230 17.92 7.03 -16.68
N GLY A 231 19.21 6.94 -16.97
CA GLY A 231 20.07 8.09 -17.24
C GLY A 231 21.37 8.04 -16.43
N LYS A 232 22.05 9.18 -16.33
CA LYS A 232 23.24 9.37 -15.51
C LYS A 232 22.98 10.45 -14.46
N LEU A 233 23.63 10.29 -13.31
CA LEU A 233 23.73 11.30 -12.26
C LEU A 233 24.81 12.34 -12.62
N PRO A 234 24.89 13.48 -11.90
CA PRO A 234 25.89 14.53 -12.15
C PRO A 234 27.35 14.04 -12.06
N ASP A 235 27.60 13.03 -11.24
CA ASP A 235 28.92 12.38 -11.10
C ASP A 235 29.22 11.35 -12.22
N GLY A 236 28.31 11.21 -13.19
CA GLY A 236 28.41 10.27 -14.31
C GLY A 236 28.01 8.82 -13.98
N SER A 237 27.67 8.53 -12.72
CA SER A 237 27.21 7.21 -12.30
C SER A 237 25.79 6.93 -12.83
N PRO A 238 25.38 5.65 -12.98
CA PRO A 238 24.07 5.31 -13.53
C PRO A 238 22.94 5.70 -12.59
N ASP A 239 21.86 6.25 -13.16
CA ASP A 239 20.67 6.64 -12.43
C ASP A 239 19.73 5.43 -12.26
N LEU A 240 19.85 4.73 -11.13
CA LEU A 240 19.21 3.43 -10.92
C LEU A 240 17.82 3.52 -10.26
N PHE A 241 16.93 2.67 -10.77
CA PHE A 241 15.58 2.42 -10.27
C PHE A 241 15.30 0.92 -10.18
N PHE A 242 14.35 0.54 -9.34
CA PHE A 242 13.83 -0.81 -9.16
C PHE A 242 12.31 -0.77 -9.32
N ARG A 243 11.70 -1.91 -9.64
CA ARG A 243 10.24 -2.03 -9.66
C ARG A 243 9.75 -2.43 -8.28
N GLY A 244 8.70 -1.78 -7.81
CA GLY A 244 8.01 -2.17 -6.59
C GLY A 244 6.51 -2.21 -6.81
N PHE A 245 5.85 -3.08 -6.06
CA PHE A 245 4.41 -3.01 -5.90
C PHE A 245 4.02 -3.38 -4.48
N TYR A 246 2.92 -2.81 -4.00
CA TYR A 246 2.25 -3.33 -2.83
C TYR A 246 0.77 -3.54 -3.09
N ALA A 247 0.17 -4.47 -2.34
CA ALA A 247 -1.24 -4.78 -2.39
C ALA A 247 -1.79 -4.90 -0.97
N TRP A 248 -3.08 -4.61 -0.82
CA TRP A 248 -3.77 -4.71 0.46
C TRP A 248 -5.22 -5.13 0.25
N ASN A 249 -5.78 -5.75 1.27
CA ASN A 249 -7.19 -6.13 1.30
C ASN A 249 -7.70 -6.19 2.75
N SER A 250 -9.01 -6.08 2.92
CA SER A 250 -9.66 -6.37 4.19
C SER A 250 -10.98 -7.08 3.94
N GLU A 251 -11.05 -8.36 4.31
CA GLU A 251 -12.28 -9.14 4.22
C GLU A 251 -13.37 -8.67 5.21
N VAL A 252 -13.00 -7.91 6.25
CA VAL A 252 -13.92 -7.43 7.31
C VAL A 252 -14.37 -5.97 7.12
N GLY A 253 -13.95 -5.32 6.03
CA GLY A 253 -14.34 -3.93 5.71
C GLY A 253 -13.55 -2.85 6.43
N ALA A 254 -12.35 -3.16 6.93
CA ALA A 254 -11.43 -2.17 7.50
C ALA A 254 -10.69 -1.35 6.42
N LYS A 255 -10.51 -1.93 5.23
CA LYS A 255 -9.88 -1.32 4.06
C LYS A 255 -10.61 -1.76 2.79
N THR A 256 -10.35 -1.06 1.69
CA THR A 256 -10.66 -1.54 0.34
C THR A 256 -9.63 -2.59 -0.10
N LEU A 257 -9.91 -3.30 -1.19
CA LEU A 257 -8.85 -3.96 -1.94
C LEU A 257 -8.11 -2.91 -2.75
N GLY A 258 -6.80 -2.99 -2.83
CA GLY A 258 -6.05 -2.21 -3.80
C GLY A 258 -4.65 -2.73 -4.07
N ILE A 259 -4.10 -2.24 -5.16
CA ILE A 259 -2.76 -2.53 -5.65
C ILE A 259 -2.15 -1.21 -6.10
N ALA A 260 -0.91 -0.97 -5.72
CA ALA A 260 -0.11 0.10 -6.27
C ALA A 260 1.21 -0.41 -6.82
N SER A 261 1.62 0.12 -7.96
CA SER A 261 2.86 -0.20 -8.66
C SER A 261 3.63 1.08 -8.95
N PHE A 262 4.95 1.01 -8.89
CA PHE A 262 5.83 2.18 -9.02
C PHE A 262 7.27 1.76 -9.29
N TYR A 263 8.08 2.73 -9.70
CA TYR A 263 9.54 2.63 -9.61
C TYR A 263 10.01 3.28 -8.32
N LEU A 264 11.13 2.80 -7.78
CA LEU A 264 11.76 3.34 -6.58
C LEU A 264 13.27 3.22 -6.67
N ARG A 265 13.99 4.00 -5.88
CA ARG A 265 15.46 3.94 -5.83
C ARG A 265 15.99 3.14 -4.67
N ALA A 266 15.28 3.16 -3.54
CA ALA A 266 15.69 2.42 -2.36
C ALA A 266 14.56 2.20 -1.36
N VAL A 267 14.76 1.21 -0.50
CA VAL A 267 13.99 0.98 0.73
C VAL A 267 14.98 1.07 1.88
N CYS A 268 14.69 1.81 2.94
CA CYS A 268 15.59 1.87 4.10
C CYS A 268 15.07 1.01 5.28
N GLN A 269 15.83 0.94 6.37
CA GLN A 269 15.60 -0.02 7.47
C GLN A 269 14.18 0.02 8.08
N ASN A 270 13.59 1.21 8.19
CA ASN A 270 12.22 1.41 8.68
C ASN A 270 11.14 1.18 7.59
N ARG A 271 11.50 0.58 6.45
CA ARG A 271 10.66 0.30 5.28
C ARG A 271 10.10 1.53 4.57
N GLN A 272 10.72 2.69 4.77
CA GLN A 272 10.42 3.89 3.99
C GLN A 272 10.90 3.72 2.53
N LEU A 273 10.04 4.06 1.57
CA LEU A 273 10.37 4.05 0.14
C LEU A 273 10.93 5.40 -0.29
N TRP A 274 12.01 5.38 -1.05
CA TRP A 274 12.75 6.56 -1.51
C TRP A 274 12.87 6.59 -3.03
N GLY A 275 12.72 7.80 -3.58
CA GLY A 275 12.78 8.05 -5.02
C GLY A 275 11.70 7.33 -5.79
N VAL A 276 10.49 7.35 -5.25
CA VAL A 276 9.32 6.77 -5.89
C VAL A 276 8.95 7.62 -7.11
N GLU A 277 8.73 6.97 -8.24
CA GLU A 277 8.33 7.58 -9.53
C GLU A 277 7.26 6.70 -10.21
N ASP A 278 6.45 7.29 -11.09
CA ASP A 278 5.37 6.62 -11.83
C ASP A 278 4.43 5.80 -10.93
N PHE A 279 3.96 6.43 -9.85
CA PHE A 279 3.07 5.79 -8.89
C PHE A 279 1.65 5.64 -9.47
N GLN A 280 1.24 4.38 -9.64
CA GLN A 280 -0.07 3.99 -10.18
C GLN A 280 -0.81 3.15 -9.16
N GLU A 281 -2.06 3.54 -8.83
CA GLU A 281 -2.88 2.85 -7.85
C GLU A 281 -4.26 2.50 -8.40
N ILE A 282 -4.71 1.28 -8.14
CA ILE A 282 -6.06 0.81 -8.41
C ILE A 282 -6.68 0.38 -7.08
N THR A 283 -7.87 0.92 -6.79
CA THR A 283 -8.65 0.57 -5.60
C THR A 283 -10.01 0.03 -5.99
N ILE A 284 -10.38 -1.12 -5.43
CA ILE A 284 -11.68 -1.79 -5.61
C ILE A 284 -12.46 -1.74 -4.30
N ARG A 285 -13.65 -1.13 -4.33
CA ARG A 285 -14.59 -1.19 -3.20
C ARG A 285 -15.24 -2.57 -3.13
N HIS A 286 -15.47 -3.04 -1.90
CA HIS A 286 -16.15 -4.30 -1.58
C HIS A 286 -17.67 -4.24 -1.79
N SER A 287 -18.12 -4.00 -3.03
CA SER A 287 -19.52 -4.13 -3.42
C SER A 287 -19.82 -5.50 -4.04
N LYS A 288 -21.09 -5.82 -4.30
CA LYS A 288 -21.58 -7.15 -4.74
C LYS A 288 -20.73 -7.87 -5.80
N TYR A 289 -20.14 -7.13 -6.75
CA TYR A 289 -19.32 -7.66 -7.84
C TYR A 289 -17.80 -7.44 -7.64
N ALA A 290 -17.34 -7.20 -6.40
CA ALA A 290 -15.94 -6.89 -6.12
C ALA A 290 -15.00 -8.03 -6.50
N ALA A 291 -15.35 -9.29 -6.19
CA ALA A 291 -14.54 -10.45 -6.56
C ALA A 291 -14.37 -10.56 -8.09
N THR A 292 -15.44 -10.33 -8.86
CA THR A 292 -15.40 -10.29 -10.33
C THR A 292 -14.49 -9.16 -10.83
N ARG A 293 -14.62 -7.94 -10.31
CA ARG A 293 -13.72 -6.83 -10.68
C ARG A 293 -12.26 -7.13 -10.32
N PHE A 294 -12.01 -7.74 -9.17
CA PHE A 294 -10.65 -8.15 -8.78
C PHE A 294 -10.05 -9.13 -9.80
N ALA A 295 -10.81 -10.18 -10.17
CA ALA A 295 -10.36 -11.18 -11.13
C ALA A 295 -10.12 -10.63 -12.55
N HIS A 296 -10.91 -9.65 -13.00
CA HIS A 296 -10.83 -9.11 -14.36
C HIS A 296 -9.98 -7.82 -14.49
N GLU A 297 -9.81 -7.04 -13.42
CA GLU A 297 -9.11 -5.76 -13.46
C GLU A 297 -7.79 -5.82 -12.71
N ALA A 298 -7.83 -6.09 -11.40
CA ALA A 298 -6.68 -5.95 -10.51
C ALA A 298 -5.63 -7.07 -10.70
N ALA A 299 -6.05 -8.34 -10.71
CA ALA A 299 -5.10 -9.44 -10.91
C ALA A 299 -4.39 -9.36 -12.28
N PRO A 300 -5.09 -9.07 -13.40
CA PRO A 300 -4.42 -8.83 -14.68
C PRO A 300 -3.55 -7.56 -14.69
N ALA A 301 -3.93 -6.50 -13.98
CA ALA A 301 -3.08 -5.30 -13.86
C ALA A 301 -1.75 -5.61 -13.15
N LEU A 302 -1.79 -6.42 -12.09
CA LEU A 302 -0.60 -6.87 -11.39
C LEU A 302 0.30 -7.70 -12.33
N THR A 303 -0.27 -8.65 -13.08
CA THR A 303 0.48 -9.44 -14.06
C THR A 303 1.08 -8.58 -15.18
N ARG A 304 0.32 -7.59 -15.67
CA ARG A 304 0.80 -6.65 -16.71
C ARG A 304 1.97 -5.83 -16.20
N PHE A 305 1.87 -5.25 -15.00
CA PHE A 305 2.98 -4.50 -14.42
C PHE A 305 4.19 -5.39 -14.17
N ALA A 306 3.98 -6.60 -13.65
CA ALA A 306 5.07 -7.49 -13.31
C ALA A 306 5.90 -7.93 -14.54
N ASN A 307 5.24 -8.03 -15.69
CA ASN A 307 5.83 -8.42 -16.97
C ASN A 307 6.08 -7.24 -17.92
N SER A 308 5.78 -5.99 -17.52
CA SER A 308 5.91 -4.86 -18.42
C SER A 308 7.37 -4.50 -18.66
N SER A 309 7.63 -4.04 -19.89
CA SER A 309 8.91 -3.45 -20.23
C SER A 309 9.08 -2.12 -19.46
N PRO A 310 10.27 -1.84 -18.90
CA PRO A 310 10.56 -0.53 -18.30
C PRO A 310 10.79 0.56 -19.36
N GLN A 311 10.77 0.21 -20.65
CA GLN A 311 11.12 1.13 -21.72
C GLN A 311 10.28 2.41 -21.76
N PRO A 312 8.95 2.39 -21.54
CA PRO A 312 8.16 3.63 -21.47
C PRO A 312 8.64 4.56 -20.35
N PHE A 313 8.93 4.01 -19.16
CA PHE A 313 9.48 4.77 -18.05
C PHE A 313 10.86 5.36 -18.39
N ILE A 314 11.78 4.53 -18.92
CA ILE A 314 13.11 4.98 -19.35
C ILE A 314 13.00 6.09 -20.39
N ASN A 315 12.11 5.93 -21.37
CA ASN A 315 11.89 6.91 -22.43
C ASN A 315 11.33 8.22 -21.87
N GLY A 316 10.36 8.16 -20.95
CA GLY A 316 9.79 9.33 -20.29
C GLY A 316 10.84 10.12 -19.52
N ILE A 317 11.67 9.45 -18.72
CA ILE A 317 12.78 10.11 -17.99
C ILE A 317 13.81 10.70 -18.97
N LYS A 318 14.19 9.96 -20.03
CA LYS A 318 15.11 10.48 -21.06
C LYS A 318 14.55 11.69 -21.78
N ALA A 319 13.28 11.66 -22.16
CA ALA A 319 12.60 12.77 -22.83
C ALA A 319 12.52 13.99 -21.91
N ALA A 320 12.19 13.80 -20.62
CA ALA A 320 12.17 14.87 -19.62
C ALA A 320 13.55 15.52 -19.41
N ARG A 321 14.63 14.73 -19.44
CA ARG A 321 16.01 15.22 -19.37
C ARG A 321 16.43 15.97 -20.64
N GLN A 322 15.96 15.54 -21.81
CA GLN A 322 16.31 16.17 -23.10
C GLN A 322 15.50 17.44 -23.39
N GLN A 323 14.32 17.59 -22.80
CA GLN A 323 13.46 18.75 -23.03
C GLN A 323 13.93 19.97 -22.22
N ILE A 324 14.80 20.76 -22.82
CA ILE A 324 15.24 22.06 -22.29
C ILE A 324 14.10 23.09 -22.42
N VAL A 325 13.75 23.72 -21.30
CA VAL A 325 12.65 24.70 -21.19
C VAL A 325 13.07 26.05 -20.61
N ALA A 326 14.31 26.16 -20.14
CA ALA A 326 14.89 27.42 -19.70
C ALA A 326 16.40 27.44 -19.97
N ARG A 327 16.93 28.55 -20.48
CA ARG A 327 18.38 28.73 -20.68
C ARG A 327 18.92 29.93 -19.88
N THR A 328 18.09 30.94 -19.64
CA THR A 328 18.44 32.13 -18.86
C THR A 328 17.76 32.12 -17.49
N ASP A 329 18.20 33.00 -16.58
CA ASP A 329 17.59 33.15 -15.27
C ASP A 329 16.16 33.70 -15.37
N GLU A 330 15.92 34.58 -16.35
CA GLU A 330 14.59 35.08 -16.69
C GLU A 330 13.66 33.94 -17.12
N ASP A 331 14.13 33.04 -17.98
CA ASP A 331 13.35 31.87 -18.42
C ASP A 331 12.97 30.98 -17.24
N ARG A 332 13.92 30.72 -16.32
CA ARG A 332 13.70 29.87 -15.13
C ARG A 332 12.63 30.47 -14.22
N GLN A 333 12.73 31.78 -13.99
CA GLN A 333 11.75 32.51 -13.19
C GLN A 333 10.38 32.46 -13.87
N GLU A 334 10.29 32.82 -15.15
CA GLU A 334 9.03 32.83 -15.88
C GLU A 334 8.38 31.45 -15.95
N PHE A 335 9.17 30.40 -16.18
CA PHE A 335 8.69 29.01 -16.27
C PHE A 335 7.96 28.57 -15.00
N LEU A 336 8.55 28.82 -13.82
CA LEU A 336 7.97 28.47 -12.53
C LEU A 336 6.81 29.41 -12.15
N ARG A 337 6.94 30.73 -12.41
CA ARG A 337 5.89 31.71 -12.10
C ARG A 337 4.60 31.44 -12.87
N LYS A 338 4.69 31.09 -14.17
CA LYS A 338 3.54 30.66 -15.00
C LYS A 338 2.83 29.41 -14.48
N ARG A 339 3.47 28.64 -13.60
CA ARG A 339 2.94 27.40 -13.00
C ARG A 339 2.48 27.59 -11.56
N GLY A 340 2.34 28.84 -11.12
CA GLY A 340 1.74 29.18 -9.84
C GLY A 340 2.68 28.96 -8.65
N PHE A 341 3.99 29.05 -8.85
CA PHE A 341 4.95 29.16 -7.75
C PHE A 341 5.14 30.63 -7.34
N SER A 342 5.22 30.91 -6.04
CA SER A 342 5.54 32.25 -5.54
C SER A 342 6.99 32.64 -5.85
N LYS A 343 7.33 33.94 -5.86
CA LYS A 343 8.72 34.39 -6.10
C LYS A 343 9.72 33.74 -5.12
N PRO A 344 9.44 33.64 -3.80
CA PRO A 344 10.31 32.93 -2.87
C PRO A 344 10.43 31.43 -3.17
N GLU A 345 9.35 30.78 -3.61
CA GLU A 345 9.39 29.35 -3.96
C GLU A 345 10.19 29.12 -5.23
N THR A 346 10.04 29.97 -6.23
CA THR A 346 10.83 29.93 -7.46
C THR A 346 12.33 30.01 -7.18
N ALA A 347 12.77 30.98 -6.36
CA ALA A 347 14.17 31.09 -5.96
C ALA A 347 14.65 29.82 -5.25
N LYS A 348 13.90 29.31 -4.28
CA LYS A 348 14.24 28.09 -3.55
C LYS A 348 14.32 26.84 -4.44
N ILE A 349 13.45 26.72 -5.44
CA ILE A 349 13.48 25.60 -6.40
C ILE A 349 14.77 25.66 -7.22
N ILE A 350 15.11 26.84 -7.76
CA ILE A 350 16.33 27.04 -8.54
C ILE A 350 17.58 26.77 -7.68
N ASP A 351 17.62 27.32 -6.47
CA ASP A 351 18.74 27.12 -5.54
C ASP A 351 18.93 25.66 -5.18
N LYS A 352 17.83 24.91 -4.96
CA LYS A 352 17.89 23.46 -4.68
C LYS A 352 18.50 22.67 -5.82
N VAL A 353 18.10 22.95 -7.05
CA VAL A 353 18.69 22.30 -8.24
C VAL A 353 20.17 22.68 -8.34
N LEU A 354 20.52 23.96 -8.19
CA LEU A 354 21.91 24.39 -8.25
C LEU A 354 22.79 23.70 -7.19
N MET A 355 22.28 23.57 -5.96
CA MET A 355 22.99 22.91 -4.87
C MET A 355 23.17 21.40 -5.08
N GLU A 356 22.20 20.71 -5.68
CA GLU A 356 22.21 19.25 -5.80
C GLU A 356 22.76 18.75 -7.15
N GLU A 357 22.49 19.46 -8.24
CA GLU A 357 22.94 19.12 -9.59
C GLU A 357 24.26 19.79 -9.98
N GLY A 358 24.67 20.84 -9.26
CA GLY A 358 25.86 21.64 -9.60
C GLY A 358 25.66 22.57 -10.80
N HIS A 359 24.43 22.68 -11.32
CA HIS A 359 24.05 23.58 -12.40
C HIS A 359 22.62 24.10 -12.19
N PRO A 360 22.26 25.28 -12.73
CA PRO A 360 20.89 25.78 -12.63
C PRO A 360 19.93 24.90 -13.47
N PRO A 361 18.62 24.90 -13.16
CA PRO A 361 17.66 24.07 -13.88
C PRO A 361 17.50 24.52 -15.33
N GLU A 362 17.54 23.56 -16.26
CA GLU A 362 17.35 23.83 -17.69
C GLU A 362 16.28 22.93 -18.30
N SER A 363 16.23 21.66 -17.89
CA SER A 363 15.33 20.64 -18.41
C SER A 363 14.04 20.50 -17.57
N ILE A 364 13.01 19.88 -18.16
CA ILE A 364 11.81 19.48 -17.39
C ILE A 364 12.20 18.64 -16.17
N PHE A 365 13.14 17.70 -16.34
CA PHE A 365 13.61 16.85 -15.27
C PHE A 365 14.21 17.67 -14.10
N ASP A 366 15.05 18.66 -14.37
CA ASP A 366 15.65 19.51 -13.33
C ASP A 366 14.59 20.25 -12.51
N PHE A 367 13.58 20.81 -13.20
CA PHE A 367 12.48 21.49 -12.51
C PHE A 367 11.66 20.52 -11.66
N VAL A 368 11.39 19.29 -12.14
CA VAL A 368 10.70 18.25 -11.37
C VAL A 368 11.50 17.89 -10.11
N GLN A 369 12.82 17.70 -10.23
CA GLN A 369 13.67 17.41 -9.08
C GLN A 369 13.68 18.57 -8.07
N GLY A 370 13.82 19.82 -8.53
CA GLY A 370 13.78 20.99 -7.66
C GLY A 370 12.45 21.16 -6.91
N ILE A 371 11.33 20.94 -7.59
CA ILE A 371 9.99 21.05 -6.99
C ILE A 371 9.78 19.95 -5.94
N THR A 372 10.07 18.69 -6.28
CA THR A 372 9.93 17.55 -5.36
C THR A 372 10.87 17.69 -4.17
N ARG A 373 12.09 18.20 -4.38
CA ARG A 373 13.04 18.48 -3.31
C ARG A 373 12.55 19.55 -2.35
N LEU A 374 11.89 20.60 -2.84
CA LEU A 374 11.27 21.63 -2.00
C LEU A 374 10.01 21.10 -1.29
N ALA A 375 9.25 20.20 -1.92
CA ALA A 375 8.08 19.58 -1.32
C ALA A 375 8.42 18.83 -0.02
N ARG A 376 9.59 18.18 0.03
CA ARG A 376 10.10 17.46 1.21
C ARG A 376 10.31 18.36 2.44
N ASP A 377 10.55 19.65 2.24
CA ASP A 377 10.78 20.61 3.33
C ASP A 377 9.45 21.23 3.83
N LYS A 378 8.31 20.91 3.21
CA LYS A 378 7.00 21.43 3.64
C LYS A 378 6.57 20.70 4.92
N PRO A 379 6.22 21.45 6.00
CA PRO A 379 5.81 20.83 7.27
C PRO A 379 4.41 20.21 7.20
N HIS A 380 3.56 20.70 6.30
CA HIS A 380 2.18 20.26 6.16
C HIS A 380 1.97 19.43 4.88
N GLN A 381 1.21 18.34 5.02
CA GLN A 381 1.03 17.32 3.98
C GLN A 381 0.26 17.85 2.77
N ASP A 382 -0.71 18.73 2.97
CA ASP A 382 -1.48 19.40 1.92
C ASP A 382 -0.58 20.25 1.01
N ALA A 383 0.28 21.09 1.60
CA ALA A 383 1.24 21.90 0.85
C ALA A 383 2.26 21.01 0.10
N ARG A 384 2.65 19.88 0.69
CA ARG A 384 3.53 18.91 0.03
C ARG A 384 2.84 18.27 -1.19
N LEU A 385 1.61 17.82 -1.05
CA LEU A 385 0.82 17.22 -2.14
C LEU A 385 0.57 18.19 -3.28
N GLU A 386 0.38 19.48 -3.00
CA GLU A 386 0.24 20.51 -4.05
C GLU A 386 1.51 20.62 -4.90
N PHE A 387 2.68 20.59 -4.27
CA PHE A 387 3.98 20.64 -4.96
C PHE A 387 4.23 19.38 -5.78
N GLU A 388 4.04 18.20 -5.18
CA GLU A 388 4.18 16.90 -5.85
C GLU A 388 3.21 16.80 -7.05
N GLY A 389 1.98 17.28 -6.90
CA GLY A 389 1.00 17.35 -7.99
C GLY A 389 1.39 18.29 -9.13
N LYS A 390 2.06 19.42 -8.85
CA LYS A 390 2.61 20.31 -9.89
C LYS A 390 3.80 19.67 -10.61
N ALA A 391 4.68 18.97 -9.88
CA ALA A 391 5.80 18.24 -10.45
C ALA A 391 5.33 17.10 -11.37
N LYS A 392 4.37 16.30 -10.92
CA LYS A 392 3.77 15.23 -11.73
C LYS A 392 3.20 15.74 -13.06
N LYS A 393 2.45 16.85 -13.03
CA LYS A 393 1.92 17.49 -14.25
C LYS A 393 3.00 17.96 -15.23
N LEU A 394 4.24 18.22 -14.78
CA LEU A 394 5.35 18.53 -15.67
C LEU A 394 5.85 17.26 -16.37
N LEU A 395 6.03 16.19 -15.61
CA LEU A 395 6.53 14.91 -16.13
C LEU A 395 5.53 14.27 -17.11
N ASP A 396 4.23 14.29 -16.77
CA ASP A 396 3.14 13.75 -17.61
C ASP A 396 3.02 14.46 -18.97
N ARG A 397 3.55 15.67 -19.14
CA ARG A 397 3.50 16.41 -20.41
C ARG A 397 4.56 15.99 -21.41
N VAL A 398 5.57 15.24 -20.96
CA VAL A 398 6.70 14.79 -21.78
C VAL A 398 6.61 13.28 -22.06
N SER A 399 5.81 12.58 -21.27
CA SER A 399 5.71 11.12 -21.22
C SER A 399 4.70 10.55 -22.21
#